data_AF-A0A6I9PKI1-F1
#
_entry.id   AF-A0A6I9PKI1-F1
#
_cell.length_a   1.000
_cell.length_b   1.000
_cell.length_c   1.000
_cell.angle_alpha   90.00
_cell.angle_beta   90.00
_cell.angle_gamma   90.00
#
_symmetry.space_group_name_H-M   'P 1'
#
loop_
_entity.id
_entity.type
_entity.pdbx_description
1 polymer ?
#
loop_
_entity_poly.entity_id
_entity_poly.type
_entity_poly.pdbx_seq_one_letter_code
_entity_poly.pdbx_strand_id
1 'polypeptide(L)'
;MHHDFKVTKLEWTQRLFLYFMVSGTNSLVTVYQPPVLTAVLGHDVIMPCQLSLTDEDKRMQTPPILYWMYSTEGSSGGSIVCSYSENYTGRIERLDNNQNSSNKSILLKNVQWADTGSYLCQLSLKNNNGTRFRTKGKETLLMIYDTMFFNSTGHNDSLLQCGVNVTRRTGFSLSIVHNGIKLQPVGSAPGEADAALPFISLSETVPLRGKGEYECQLHLNKDLVTKSIFHYQTPELNVMLFPEPWFLYGALLLVPFTILLALITALLMYRC
;
A
#
# COMPACT_ATOMS: atom_id res chain seq x y z
N MET A 1 -90.16 -47.14 -2.74
CA MET A 1 -89.27 -46.55 -1.73
C MET A 1 -87.90 -46.35 -2.35
N HIS A 2 -87.42 -45.10 -2.33
CA HIS A 2 -86.07 -44.56 -2.59
C HIS A 2 -85.37 -44.64 -3.97
N HIS A 3 -85.16 -43.43 -4.52
CA HIS A 3 -84.00 -42.80 -5.20
C HIS A 3 -83.17 -43.62 -6.19
N ASP A 4 -82.98 -43.26 -7.47
CA ASP A 4 -82.62 -41.98 -8.11
C ASP A 4 -81.17 -41.50 -7.89
N PHE A 5 -80.50 -41.23 -9.03
CA PHE A 5 -79.35 -40.32 -9.25
C PHE A 5 -77.99 -40.60 -8.57
N LYS A 6 -76.79 -40.34 -9.12
CA LYS A 6 -76.26 -39.52 -10.24
C LYS A 6 -74.76 -39.94 -10.42
N VAL A 7 -74.22 -40.18 -11.63
CA VAL A 7 -73.57 -39.22 -12.58
C VAL A 7 -72.08 -38.91 -12.36
N THR A 8 -71.32 -39.19 -13.45
CA THR A 8 -70.11 -38.54 -14.01
C THR A 8 -68.76 -38.52 -13.29
N LYS A 9 -67.73 -38.91 -14.04
CA LYS A 9 -66.56 -38.07 -14.43
C LYS A 9 -65.78 -38.82 -15.53
N LEU A 10 -65.92 -38.46 -16.81
CA LEU A 10 -65.31 -37.34 -17.53
C LEU A 10 -63.77 -37.44 -17.62
N GLU A 11 -63.34 -37.80 -18.84
CA GLU A 11 -62.02 -37.63 -19.47
C GLU A 11 -61.09 -36.62 -18.80
N TRP A 12 -59.87 -37.01 -18.44
CA TRP A 12 -58.74 -36.09 -18.32
C TRP A 12 -57.43 -36.79 -18.74
N THR A 13 -57.15 -36.73 -20.04
CA THR A 13 -55.83 -36.54 -20.66
C THR A 13 -54.58 -36.91 -19.84
N GLN A 14 -53.94 -38.04 -20.18
CA GLN A 14 -52.53 -38.27 -19.89
C GLN A 14 -51.65 -37.36 -20.78
N ARG A 15 -51.51 -36.10 -20.39
CA ARG A 15 -50.39 -35.23 -20.80
C ARG A 15 -49.35 -35.24 -19.69
N LEU A 16 -48.46 -36.24 -19.69
CA LEU A 16 -47.32 -36.24 -18.76
C LEU A 16 -46.15 -35.47 -19.40
N PHE A 17 -46.14 -34.17 -19.10
CA PHE A 17 -44.96 -33.33 -18.84
C PHE A 17 -43.65 -33.70 -19.55
N LEU A 18 -43.45 -33.11 -20.74
CA LEU A 18 -42.12 -32.73 -21.20
C LEU A 18 -41.53 -31.74 -20.19
N TYR A 19 -40.63 -32.19 -19.32
CA TYR A 19 -39.75 -31.32 -18.56
C TYR A 19 -38.80 -30.63 -19.54
N PHE A 20 -39.24 -29.52 -20.12
CA PHE A 20 -38.35 -28.56 -20.77
C PHE A 20 -37.39 -28.05 -19.69
N MET A 21 -36.19 -28.62 -19.64
CA MET A 21 -35.02 -27.94 -19.11
C MET A 21 -34.75 -26.78 -20.07
N VAL A 22 -35.45 -25.67 -19.87
CA VAL A 22 -35.03 -24.39 -20.44
C VAL A 22 -33.74 -24.06 -19.71
N SER A 23 -32.59 -24.46 -20.28
CA SER A 23 -31.32 -23.84 -19.95
C SER A 23 -31.41 -22.39 -20.39
N GLY A 24 -32.01 -21.57 -19.54
CA GLY A 24 -31.91 -20.13 -19.66
C GLY A 24 -30.44 -19.79 -19.48
N THR A 25 -29.78 -19.40 -20.57
CA THR A 25 -28.53 -18.67 -20.49
C THR A 25 -28.87 -17.37 -19.78
N ASN A 26 -28.65 -17.33 -18.47
CA ASN A 26 -28.76 -16.09 -17.73
C ASN A 26 -27.65 -15.18 -18.24
N SER A 27 -28.00 -14.24 -19.11
CA SER A 27 -27.11 -13.17 -19.56
C SER A 27 -26.46 -12.52 -18.32
N LEU A 28 -25.19 -12.79 -18.09
CA LEU A 28 -24.49 -12.32 -16.89
C LEU A 28 -23.80 -11.00 -17.22
N VAL A 29 -24.29 -9.92 -16.62
CA VAL A 29 -23.61 -8.62 -16.60
C VAL A 29 -22.72 -8.60 -15.36
N THR A 30 -21.41 -8.54 -15.56
CA THR A 30 -20.46 -8.48 -14.45
C THR A 30 -19.66 -7.19 -14.47
N VAL A 31 -19.37 -6.69 -13.28
CA VAL A 31 -18.50 -5.53 -13.08
C VAL A 31 -17.29 -6.01 -12.30
N TYR A 32 -16.13 -5.97 -12.96
CA TYR A 32 -14.86 -6.32 -12.38
C TYR A 32 -14.22 -5.09 -11.74
N GLN A 33 -13.86 -5.23 -10.47
CA GLN A 33 -13.04 -4.29 -9.72
C GLN A 33 -12.21 -5.09 -8.69
N PRO A 34 -10.99 -4.66 -8.35
CA PRO A 34 -10.12 -5.38 -7.42
C PRO A 34 -10.66 -5.31 -5.98
N PRO A 35 -10.43 -6.32 -5.13
CA PRO A 35 -10.89 -6.27 -3.73
C PRO A 35 -10.14 -5.23 -2.89
N VAL A 36 -8.87 -5.00 -3.20
CA VAL A 36 -8.01 -4.03 -2.53
C VAL A 36 -7.18 -3.28 -3.56
N LEU A 37 -6.99 -1.98 -3.34
CA LEU A 37 -6.17 -1.11 -4.15
C LEU A 37 -5.27 -0.29 -3.22
N THR A 38 -3.97 -0.26 -3.48
CA THR A 38 -3.02 0.56 -2.73
C THR A 38 -2.62 1.80 -3.51
N ALA A 39 -2.46 2.93 -2.82
CA ALA A 39 -2.09 4.21 -3.42
C ALA A 39 -1.05 4.96 -2.58
N VAL A 40 -0.18 5.71 -3.24
CA VAL A 40 0.79 6.61 -2.60
C VAL A 40 0.09 7.93 -2.29
N LEU A 41 0.28 8.45 -1.07
CA LEU A 41 -0.20 9.78 -0.68
C LEU A 41 0.29 10.85 -1.68
N GLY A 42 -0.60 11.78 -2.04
CA GLY A 42 -0.33 12.89 -2.95
C GLY A 42 -0.20 12.52 -4.44
N HIS A 43 -0.18 11.23 -4.77
CA HIS A 43 -0.12 10.75 -6.15
C HIS A 43 -1.52 10.49 -6.72
N ASP A 44 -1.59 10.34 -8.04
CA ASP A 44 -2.82 9.93 -8.71
C ASP A 44 -2.94 8.40 -8.71
N VAL A 45 -4.16 7.88 -8.57
CA VAL A 45 -4.42 6.43 -8.63
C VAL A 45 -5.55 6.14 -9.60
N ILE A 46 -5.39 5.06 -10.37
CA ILE A 46 -6.44 4.52 -11.23
C ILE A 46 -7.33 3.62 -10.37
N MET A 47 -8.61 3.94 -10.28
CA MET A 47 -9.65 3.10 -9.70
C MET A 47 -10.23 2.21 -10.80
N PRO A 48 -9.88 0.92 -10.89
CA PRO A 48 -10.27 0.09 -12.02
C PRO A 48 -11.74 -0.32 -11.94
N CYS A 49 -12.47 -0.11 -13.04
CA CYS A 49 -13.80 -0.69 -13.20
C CYS A 49 -14.05 -1.13 -14.64
N GLN A 50 -14.19 -2.43 -14.82
CA GLN A 50 -14.35 -3.05 -16.14
C GLN A 50 -15.70 -3.77 -16.23
N LEU A 51 -16.48 -3.42 -17.25
CA LEU A 51 -17.73 -4.10 -17.58
C LEU A 51 -17.45 -5.32 -18.46
N SER A 52 -18.05 -6.45 -18.12
CA SER A 52 -18.12 -7.62 -19.00
C SER A 52 -19.57 -8.02 -19.25
N LEU A 53 -19.90 -8.14 -20.54
CA LEU A 53 -21.21 -8.51 -21.06
C LEU A 53 -21.06 -9.82 -21.83
N THR A 54 -21.71 -10.88 -21.35
CA THR A 54 -21.54 -12.24 -21.91
C THR A 54 -22.57 -12.55 -23.00
N ASP A 55 -23.44 -11.60 -23.37
CA ASP A 55 -24.56 -11.86 -24.27
C ASP A 55 -24.80 -10.68 -25.20
N GLU A 56 -24.62 -10.89 -26.51
CA GLU A 56 -24.91 -9.90 -27.55
C GLU A 56 -26.43 -9.67 -27.71
N ASP A 57 -27.25 -10.64 -27.28
CA ASP A 57 -28.71 -10.66 -27.49
C ASP A 57 -29.50 -9.81 -26.50
N LYS A 58 -28.87 -9.31 -25.42
CA LYS A 58 -29.40 -8.15 -24.68
C LYS A 58 -28.74 -6.88 -25.17
N ARG A 59 -29.02 -6.53 -26.44
CA ARG A 59 -28.80 -5.17 -26.96
C ARG A 59 -29.32 -4.20 -25.89
N MET A 60 -28.43 -3.40 -25.31
CA MET A 60 -28.84 -2.41 -24.34
C MET A 60 -29.44 -1.25 -25.13
N GLN A 61 -30.59 -0.75 -24.70
CA GLN A 61 -31.23 0.40 -25.38
C GLN A 61 -30.34 1.64 -25.35
N THR A 62 -29.56 1.76 -24.28
CA THR A 62 -28.59 2.85 -24.08
C THR A 62 -27.31 2.25 -23.53
N PRO A 63 -26.16 2.89 -23.80
CA PRO A 63 -24.92 2.48 -23.17
C PRO A 63 -25.04 2.54 -21.64
N PRO A 64 -24.41 1.59 -20.92
CA PRO A 64 -24.41 1.56 -19.47
C PRO A 64 -23.92 2.87 -18.83
N ILE A 65 -24.61 3.34 -17.80
CA ILE A 65 -24.14 4.45 -16.97
C ILE A 65 -23.44 3.86 -15.76
N LEU A 66 -22.16 4.15 -15.63
CA LEU A 66 -21.32 3.66 -14.55
C LEU A 66 -20.82 4.81 -13.70
N TYR A 67 -20.86 4.63 -12.39
CA TYR A 67 -20.38 5.62 -11.42
C TYR A 67 -19.82 4.93 -10.19
N TRP A 68 -18.90 5.62 -9.54
CA TRP A 68 -18.31 5.17 -8.28
C TRP A 68 -19.14 5.69 -7.11
N MET A 69 -19.25 4.88 -6.07
CA MET A 69 -19.84 5.27 -4.80
C MET A 69 -18.87 4.97 -3.68
N TYR A 70 -18.85 5.82 -2.67
CA TYR A 70 -18.26 5.54 -1.39
C TYR A 70 -19.25 4.70 -0.58
N SER A 71 -18.83 3.50 -0.20
CA SER A 71 -19.60 2.52 0.56
C SER A 71 -19.49 2.84 2.05
N THR A 72 -20.62 3.12 2.69
CA THR A 72 -20.70 3.39 4.13
C THR A 72 -21.20 2.14 4.84
N GLU A 73 -20.45 1.65 5.83
CA GLU A 73 -20.88 0.51 6.63
C GLU A 73 -22.23 0.82 7.32
N GLY A 74 -23.21 -0.06 7.16
CA GLY A 74 -24.52 0.05 7.81
C GLY A 74 -25.57 0.92 7.10
N SER A 75 -25.28 1.53 5.96
CA SER A 75 -26.26 2.29 5.17
C SER A 75 -26.53 1.64 3.81
N SER A 76 -27.80 1.59 3.41
CA SER A 76 -28.19 1.21 2.04
C SER A 76 -27.94 2.34 1.01
N GLY A 77 -27.57 3.54 1.48
CA GLY A 77 -27.21 4.71 0.67
C GLY A 77 -25.73 5.06 0.83
N GLY A 78 -24.92 4.65 -0.15
CA GLY A 78 -23.57 5.17 -0.33
C GLY A 78 -23.58 6.54 -1.03
N SER A 79 -22.54 7.34 -0.82
CA SER A 79 -22.40 8.64 -1.46
C SER A 79 -21.77 8.49 -2.83
N ILE A 80 -22.32 9.13 -3.86
CA ILE A 80 -21.74 9.10 -5.20
C ILE A 80 -20.40 9.84 -5.17
N VAL A 81 -19.34 9.18 -5.66
CA VAL A 81 -18.05 9.81 -5.93
C VAL A 81 -18.19 10.53 -7.26
N CYS A 82 -18.32 11.85 -7.23
CA CYS A 82 -18.45 12.67 -8.42
C CYS A 82 -17.70 13.99 -8.29
N SER A 83 -17.40 14.61 -9.42
CA SER A 83 -16.65 15.87 -9.49
C SER A 83 -17.37 17.08 -8.87
N TYR A 84 -18.58 16.92 -8.32
CA TYR A 84 -19.35 17.99 -7.66
C TYR A 84 -19.40 17.86 -6.13
N SER A 85 -19.07 16.69 -5.57
CA SER A 85 -18.96 16.56 -4.11
C SER A 85 -17.71 17.27 -3.64
N GLU A 86 -17.80 18.10 -2.59
CA GLU A 86 -16.72 18.96 -2.10
C GLU A 86 -15.38 18.22 -1.95
N ASN A 87 -15.40 16.99 -1.44
CA ASN A 87 -14.19 16.18 -1.24
C ASN A 87 -13.51 15.75 -2.54
N TYR A 88 -14.24 15.62 -3.65
CA TYR A 88 -13.72 15.06 -4.92
C TYR A 88 -13.73 16.07 -6.09
N THR A 89 -14.14 17.31 -5.84
CA THR A 89 -14.20 18.36 -6.86
C THR A 89 -12.82 18.57 -7.51
N GLY A 90 -12.78 18.47 -8.85
CA GLY A 90 -11.55 18.63 -9.63
C GLY A 90 -10.54 17.47 -9.51
N ARG A 91 -10.82 16.44 -8.70
CA ARG A 91 -9.91 15.30 -8.48
C ARG A 91 -10.29 14.03 -9.23
N ILE A 92 -11.48 13.99 -9.87
CA ILE A 92 -11.97 12.82 -10.60
C ILE A 92 -11.94 13.06 -12.09
N GLU A 93 -11.27 12.17 -12.82
CA GLU A 93 -11.25 12.14 -14.28
C GLU A 93 -11.61 10.75 -14.81
N ARG A 94 -12.35 10.68 -15.92
CA ARG A 94 -12.64 9.40 -16.58
C ARG A 94 -11.46 9.03 -17.47
N LEU A 95 -10.99 7.79 -17.37
CA LEU A 95 -9.92 7.31 -18.26
C LEU A 95 -10.40 7.08 -19.70
N ASP A 96 -11.69 6.76 -19.86
CA ASP A 96 -12.32 6.60 -21.16
C ASP A 96 -13.64 7.39 -21.21
N ASN A 97 -13.68 8.35 -22.13
CA ASN A 97 -14.86 9.19 -22.37
C ASN A 97 -15.83 8.58 -23.39
N ASN A 98 -15.46 7.46 -24.03
CA ASN A 98 -16.36 6.73 -24.89
C ASN A 98 -17.49 6.10 -24.06
N GLN A 99 -18.70 6.58 -24.32
CA GLN A 99 -19.90 6.13 -23.64
C GLN A 99 -20.12 4.61 -23.80
N ASN A 100 -19.70 4.02 -24.93
CA ASN A 100 -19.83 2.59 -25.24
C ASN A 100 -18.71 1.72 -24.66
N SER A 101 -17.66 2.32 -24.08
CA SER A 101 -16.52 1.55 -23.60
C SER A 101 -16.90 0.59 -22.48
N SER A 102 -16.29 -0.59 -22.47
CA SER A 102 -16.35 -1.50 -21.33
C SER A 102 -15.45 -1.02 -20.17
N ASN A 103 -14.45 -0.18 -20.46
CA ASN A 103 -13.62 0.45 -19.44
C ASN A 103 -14.32 1.69 -18.90
N LYS A 104 -14.57 1.68 -17.60
CA LYS A 104 -15.21 2.77 -16.85
C LYS A 104 -14.40 3.15 -15.62
N SER A 105 -13.10 2.87 -15.68
CA SER A 105 -12.12 3.25 -14.67
C SER A 105 -12.00 4.77 -14.58
N ILE A 106 -11.71 5.26 -13.38
CA ILE A 106 -11.47 6.69 -13.12
C ILE A 106 -10.06 6.89 -12.61
N LEU A 107 -9.51 8.08 -12.83
CA LEU A 107 -8.33 8.60 -12.17
C LEU A 107 -8.80 9.43 -10.98
N LEU A 108 -8.34 9.07 -9.78
CA LEU A 108 -8.45 9.88 -8.57
C LEU A 108 -7.11 10.61 -8.38
N LYS A 109 -7.13 11.93 -8.51
CA LYS A 109 -5.94 12.79 -8.42
C LYS A 109 -5.63 13.19 -7.00
N ASN A 110 -4.33 13.37 -6.72
CA ASN A 110 -3.83 13.87 -5.43
C ASN A 110 -4.51 13.15 -4.26
N VAL A 111 -4.22 11.85 -4.12
CA VAL A 111 -4.80 10.97 -3.10
C VAL A 111 -4.49 11.51 -1.70
N GLN A 112 -5.50 11.55 -0.84
CA GLN A 112 -5.44 12.05 0.53
C GLN A 112 -5.84 10.97 1.52
N TRP A 113 -5.38 11.04 2.77
CA TRP A 113 -5.77 10.08 3.81
C TRP A 113 -7.29 9.89 3.95
N ALA A 114 -8.06 10.97 3.77
CA ALA A 114 -9.52 10.98 3.81
C ALA A 114 -10.18 10.19 2.67
N ASP A 115 -9.45 9.87 1.59
CA ASP A 115 -9.92 9.00 0.52
C ASP A 115 -9.86 7.53 0.89
N THR A 116 -9.23 7.16 2.01
CA THR A 116 -9.27 5.79 2.52
C THR A 116 -10.72 5.34 2.67
N GLY A 117 -11.05 4.18 2.13
CA GLY A 117 -12.35 3.59 2.37
C GLY A 117 -12.74 2.58 1.33
N SER A 118 -14.00 2.16 1.42
CA SER A 118 -14.56 1.20 0.51
C SER A 118 -15.27 1.89 -0.64
N TYR A 119 -14.94 1.48 -1.85
CA TYR A 119 -15.47 2.04 -3.09
C TYR A 119 -16.21 0.97 -3.87
N LEU A 120 -17.31 1.38 -4.48
CA LEU A 120 -18.13 0.47 -5.24
C LEU A 120 -18.45 1.06 -6.61
N CYS A 121 -18.01 0.35 -7.63
CA CYS A 121 -18.45 0.60 -8.99
C CYS A 121 -19.91 0.10 -9.19
N GLN A 122 -20.83 1.02 -9.49
CA GLN A 122 -22.23 0.71 -9.74
C GLN A 122 -22.63 1.04 -11.19
N LEU A 123 -23.41 0.13 -11.77
CA LEU A 123 -23.89 0.20 -13.14
C LEU A 123 -25.41 0.34 -13.17
N SER A 124 -25.91 1.24 -14.01
CA SER A 124 -27.33 1.37 -14.36
C SER A 124 -27.53 1.04 -15.84
N LEU A 125 -28.46 0.13 -16.11
CA LEU A 125 -28.73 -0.46 -17.41
C LEU A 125 -30.20 -0.32 -17.79
N LYS A 126 -30.47 -0.26 -19.10
CA LYS A 126 -31.80 -0.32 -19.68
C LYS A 126 -31.86 -1.42 -20.74
N ASN A 127 -32.71 -2.42 -20.54
CA ASN A 127 -32.87 -3.51 -21.51
C ASN A 127 -33.73 -3.07 -22.71
N ASN A 128 -33.86 -3.96 -23.70
CA ASN A 128 -34.71 -3.76 -24.88
C ASN A 128 -36.18 -3.47 -24.55
N ASN A 129 -36.72 -4.06 -23.49
CA ASN A 129 -38.09 -3.84 -23.02
C ASN A 129 -38.25 -2.52 -22.25
N GLY A 130 -37.17 -1.74 -22.15
CA GLY A 130 -37.12 -0.46 -21.47
C GLY A 130 -37.00 -0.54 -19.94
N THR A 131 -36.93 -1.74 -19.36
CA THR A 131 -36.79 -1.92 -17.92
C THR A 131 -35.39 -1.51 -17.47
N ARG A 132 -35.34 -0.77 -16.36
CA ARG A 132 -34.09 -0.32 -15.75
C ARG A 132 -33.69 -1.28 -14.65
N PHE A 133 -32.43 -1.66 -14.62
CA PHE A 133 -31.86 -2.45 -13.54
C PHE A 133 -30.48 -1.95 -13.17
N ARG A 134 -30.04 -2.28 -11.96
CA ARG A 134 -28.74 -1.89 -11.43
C ARG A 134 -27.95 -3.14 -11.07
N THR A 135 -26.66 -3.13 -11.37
CA THR A 135 -25.72 -4.13 -10.89
C THR A 135 -24.53 -3.42 -10.26
N LYS A 136 -23.84 -4.13 -9.38
CA LYS A 136 -22.73 -3.62 -8.58
C LYS A 136 -21.53 -4.52 -8.79
N GLY A 137 -20.33 -3.95 -8.83
CA GLY A 137 -19.12 -4.75 -8.70
C GLY A 137 -18.90 -5.21 -7.25
N LYS A 138 -17.81 -5.94 -7.02
CA LYS A 138 -17.34 -6.31 -5.67
C LYS A 138 -16.64 -5.16 -4.99
N GLU A 139 -17.00 -4.72 -3.80
CA GLU A 139 -16.35 -3.58 -3.12
C GLU A 139 -14.79 -3.58 -3.20
N THR A 140 -14.21 -2.40 -3.47
CA THR A 140 -12.76 -2.15 -3.53
C THR A 140 -12.35 -1.36 -2.30
N LEU A 141 -11.47 -1.91 -1.45
CA LEU A 141 -10.87 -1.15 -0.34
C LEU A 141 -9.66 -0.36 -0.83
N LEU A 142 -9.73 0.98 -0.81
CA LEU A 142 -8.60 1.85 -1.08
C LEU A 142 -7.78 2.03 0.21
N MET A 143 -6.53 1.59 0.17
CA MET A 143 -5.55 1.71 1.26
C MET A 143 -4.41 2.63 0.82
N ILE A 144 -4.01 3.55 1.68
CA ILE A 144 -3.05 4.59 1.36
C ILE A 144 -1.78 4.35 2.19
N TYR A 145 -0.63 4.63 1.58
CA TYR A 145 0.65 4.70 2.28
C TYR A 145 1.44 5.92 1.81
N ASP A 146 2.30 6.42 2.68
CA ASP A 146 3.18 7.55 2.38
C ASP A 146 4.58 7.06 1.95
N THR A 147 5.47 8.01 1.70
CA THR A 147 6.87 7.75 1.40
C THR A 147 7.57 7.09 2.60
N MET A 148 8.35 6.05 2.32
CA MET A 148 9.19 5.42 3.34
C MET A 148 10.33 6.36 3.74
N PHE A 149 10.67 6.37 5.03
CA PHE A 149 11.80 7.11 5.55
C PHE A 149 12.81 6.19 6.23
N PHE A 150 14.06 6.63 6.26
CA PHE A 150 15.17 5.94 6.91
C PHE A 150 15.85 6.87 7.90
N ASN A 151 16.08 6.37 9.11
CA ASN A 151 16.85 7.06 10.14
C ASN A 151 17.94 6.14 10.67
N SER A 152 19.17 6.64 10.79
CA SER A 152 20.18 5.97 11.61
C SER A 152 19.93 6.29 13.09
N THR A 153 19.99 5.28 13.95
CA THR A 153 19.72 5.41 15.39
C THR A 153 20.72 4.55 16.18
N GLY A 154 20.71 4.72 17.51
CA GLY A 154 21.62 4.00 18.41
C GLY A 154 23.00 4.65 18.54
N HIS A 155 23.89 4.02 19.31
CA HIS A 155 25.25 4.55 19.50
C HIS A 155 26.04 4.47 18.19
N ASN A 156 26.65 5.59 17.78
CA ASN A 156 27.41 5.74 16.52
C ASN A 156 26.64 5.29 15.28
N ASP A 157 25.32 5.56 15.19
CA ASP A 157 24.52 5.22 14.01
C ASP A 157 24.58 3.73 13.65
N SER A 158 24.56 2.85 14.65
CA SER A 158 24.69 1.39 14.49
C SER A 158 23.39 0.68 14.11
N LEU A 159 22.25 1.34 14.20
CA LEU A 159 20.94 0.80 13.85
C LEU A 159 20.31 1.59 12.71
N LEU A 160 19.63 0.89 11.80
CA LEU A 160 18.81 1.47 10.75
C LEU A 160 17.34 1.27 11.11
N GLN A 161 16.61 2.37 11.25
CA GLN A 161 15.16 2.38 11.33
C GLN A 161 14.59 2.67 9.95
N CYS A 162 13.71 1.81 9.45
CA CYS A 162 12.82 2.13 8.34
C CYS A 162 11.42 2.34 8.88
N GLY A 163 10.74 3.39 8.43
CA GLY A 163 9.34 3.60 8.77
C GLY A 163 8.50 4.10 7.59
N VAL A 164 7.19 3.95 7.73
CA VAL A 164 6.20 4.42 6.75
C VAL A 164 4.87 4.68 7.44
N ASN A 165 4.17 5.72 6.99
CA ASN A 165 2.80 5.99 7.41
C ASN A 165 1.84 5.24 6.50
N VAL A 166 0.84 4.58 7.08
CA VAL A 166 -0.18 3.83 6.34
C VAL A 166 -1.57 4.08 6.90
N THR A 167 -2.60 3.80 6.10
CA THR A 167 -3.99 3.79 6.54
C THR A 167 -4.17 2.97 7.82
N ARG A 168 -5.03 3.42 8.74
CA ARG A 168 -5.43 2.70 9.98
C ARG A 168 -6.33 1.50 9.69
N ARG A 169 -5.81 0.51 8.96
CA ARG A 169 -6.42 -0.80 8.69
C ARG A 169 -5.34 -1.87 8.85
N THR A 170 -5.75 -3.08 9.19
CA THR A 170 -4.84 -4.21 9.34
C THR A 170 -4.35 -4.69 7.97
N GLY A 171 -3.17 -5.32 7.96
CA GLY A 171 -2.61 -5.99 6.78
C GLY A 171 -1.24 -5.45 6.36
N PHE A 172 -0.95 -4.16 6.60
CA PHE A 172 0.37 -3.62 6.30
C PHE A 172 1.43 -4.14 7.27
N SER A 173 2.60 -4.50 6.74
CA SER A 173 3.77 -4.89 7.53
C SER A 173 5.06 -4.47 6.83
N LEU A 174 6.11 -4.25 7.61
CA LEU A 174 7.43 -3.91 7.10
C LEU A 174 8.37 -5.11 7.21
N SER A 175 9.34 -5.16 6.31
CA SER A 175 10.52 -6.01 6.47
C SER A 175 11.72 -5.35 5.84
N ILE A 176 12.90 -5.62 6.39
CA ILE A 176 14.16 -5.09 5.87
C ILE A 176 15.00 -6.25 5.38
N VAL A 177 15.50 -6.13 4.15
CA VAL A 177 16.35 -7.10 3.47
C VAL A 177 17.71 -6.46 3.21
N HIS A 178 18.79 -7.15 3.57
CA HIS A 178 20.15 -6.72 3.29
C HIS A 178 20.85 -7.78 2.46
N ASN A 179 21.32 -7.41 1.26
CA ASN A 179 21.98 -8.32 0.32
C ASN A 179 21.18 -9.61 0.06
N GLY A 180 19.85 -9.49 -0.07
CA GLY A 180 18.94 -10.61 -0.28
C GLY A 180 18.55 -11.41 0.97
N ILE A 181 19.10 -11.08 2.15
CA ILE A 181 18.78 -11.75 3.42
C ILE A 181 17.82 -10.88 4.22
N LYS A 182 16.64 -11.43 4.55
CA LYS A 182 15.68 -10.78 5.44
C LYS A 182 16.26 -10.71 6.86
N LEU A 183 16.37 -9.49 7.40
CA LEU A 183 16.90 -9.24 8.72
C LEU A 183 15.83 -9.42 9.80
N GLN A 184 16.26 -9.89 10.98
CA GLN A 184 15.41 -9.91 12.17
C GLN A 184 15.49 -8.54 12.85
N PRO A 185 14.33 -7.91 13.16
CA PRO A 185 14.32 -6.64 13.84
C PRO A 185 14.77 -6.78 15.29
N VAL A 186 15.48 -5.76 15.78
CA VAL A 186 15.89 -5.61 17.18
C VAL A 186 14.78 -4.94 18.00
N GLY A 187 13.93 -4.18 17.32
CA GLY A 187 12.70 -3.62 17.88
C GLY A 187 11.70 -3.38 16.77
N SER A 188 10.47 -3.85 17.01
CA SER A 188 9.29 -3.53 16.21
C SER A 188 8.37 -2.74 17.13
N ALA A 189 8.16 -1.46 16.84
CA ALA A 189 7.17 -0.67 17.57
C ALA A 189 5.84 -0.78 16.80
N PRO A 190 4.76 -1.33 17.40
CA PRO A 190 3.42 -1.09 16.89
C PRO A 190 3.23 0.42 16.87
N GLY A 191 2.85 0.97 15.72
CA GLY A 191 2.78 2.41 15.53
C GLY A 191 2.09 3.11 16.67
N GLU A 192 2.73 4.17 17.17
CA GLU A 192 2.14 5.08 18.14
C GLU A 192 0.84 5.61 17.55
N ALA A 193 -0.28 5.01 17.95
CA ALA A 193 -1.59 5.37 17.48
C ALA A 193 -2.06 6.57 18.31
N ASP A 194 -1.56 7.76 17.98
CA ASP A 194 -2.27 8.96 18.38
C ASP A 194 -3.65 8.91 17.73
N ALA A 195 -4.69 8.78 18.55
CA ALA A 195 -6.06 8.64 18.08
C ALA A 195 -6.47 9.79 17.15
N ALA A 196 -5.82 10.96 17.26
CA ALA A 196 -6.06 12.14 16.44
C ALA A 196 -5.52 12.04 15.00
N LEU A 197 -4.50 11.22 14.72
CA LEU A 197 -3.90 11.15 13.39
C LEU A 197 -4.73 10.26 12.43
N PRO A 198 -4.87 10.63 11.14
CA PRO A 198 -5.64 9.86 10.17
C PRO A 198 -4.90 8.60 9.65
N PHE A 199 -3.68 8.35 10.12
CA PHE A 199 -2.81 7.23 9.73
C PHE A 199 -2.20 6.54 10.95
N ILE A 200 -1.48 5.45 10.71
CA ILE A 200 -0.60 4.78 11.68
C ILE A 200 0.82 4.67 11.11
N SER A 201 1.83 4.84 11.95
CA SER A 201 3.24 4.77 11.55
C SER A 201 3.79 3.38 11.83
N LEU A 202 4.19 2.63 10.81
CA LEU A 202 4.92 1.37 10.99
C LEU A 202 6.42 1.66 11.03
N SER A 203 7.16 0.96 11.89
CA SER A 203 8.62 1.05 11.89
C SER A 203 9.28 -0.27 12.27
N GLU A 204 10.41 -0.55 11.62
CA GLU A 204 11.28 -1.70 11.91
C GLU A 204 12.72 -1.21 12.06
N THR A 205 13.40 -1.71 13.09
CA THR A 205 14.78 -1.32 13.39
C THR A 205 15.71 -2.53 13.33
N VAL A 206 16.77 -2.45 12.52
CA VAL A 206 17.75 -3.53 12.30
C VAL A 206 19.18 -3.03 12.49
N PRO A 207 20.14 -3.91 12.84
CA PRO A 207 21.54 -3.52 12.92
C PRO A 207 22.13 -3.25 11.54
N LEU A 208 22.95 -2.20 11.44
CA LEU A 208 23.78 -1.93 10.27
C LEU A 208 25.02 -2.85 10.33
N ARG A 209 25.00 -3.95 9.58
CA ARG A 209 26.01 -5.02 9.64
C ARG A 209 27.17 -4.84 8.65
N GLY A 210 27.06 -3.90 7.74
CA GLY A 210 28.08 -3.68 6.71
C GLY A 210 27.56 -2.81 5.57
N LYS A 211 28.50 -2.42 4.70
CA LYS A 211 28.22 -1.65 3.49
C LYS A 211 27.26 -2.39 2.57
N GLY A 212 26.50 -1.64 1.79
CA GLY A 212 25.62 -2.17 0.75
C GLY A 212 24.19 -1.65 0.88
N GLU A 213 23.28 -2.38 0.26
CA GLU A 213 21.89 -1.99 0.12
C GLU A 213 21.04 -2.59 1.24
N TYR A 214 20.26 -1.72 1.88
CA TYR A 214 19.21 -2.08 2.81
C TYR A 214 17.88 -1.76 2.14
N GLU A 215 17.15 -2.80 1.76
CA GLU A 215 15.87 -2.71 1.10
C GLU A 215 14.75 -2.83 2.12
N CYS A 216 14.02 -1.74 2.34
CA CYS A 216 12.82 -1.75 3.16
C CYS A 216 11.60 -2.05 2.28
N GLN A 217 10.86 -3.09 2.63
CA GLN A 217 9.73 -3.60 1.88
C GLN A 217 8.45 -3.41 2.68
N LEU A 218 7.45 -2.74 2.08
CA LEU A 218 6.09 -2.66 2.59
C LEU A 218 5.27 -3.77 1.97
N HIS A 219 4.71 -4.63 2.81
CA HIS A 219 3.85 -5.73 2.42
C HIS A 219 2.42 -5.44 2.84
N LEU A 220 1.46 -5.90 2.04
CA LEU A 220 0.07 -6.02 2.43
C LEU A 220 -0.26 -7.51 2.49
N ASN A 221 -0.50 -8.01 3.70
CA ASN A 221 -0.58 -9.44 4.01
C ASN A 221 0.73 -10.17 3.63
N LYS A 222 0.79 -10.80 2.46
CA LYS A 222 1.96 -11.52 1.93
C LYS A 222 2.51 -10.91 0.65
N ASP A 223 1.83 -9.91 0.11
CA ASP A 223 2.14 -9.33 -1.19
C ASP A 223 2.99 -8.08 -0.99
N LEU A 224 4.08 -7.98 -1.76
CA LEU A 224 4.94 -6.80 -1.79
C LEU A 224 4.18 -5.65 -2.47
N VAL A 225 3.92 -4.58 -1.72
CA VAL A 225 3.29 -3.36 -2.25
C VAL A 225 4.32 -2.47 -2.90
N THR A 226 5.39 -2.15 -2.17
CA THR A 226 6.48 -1.30 -2.65
C THR A 226 7.73 -1.54 -1.82
N LYS A 227 8.85 -0.99 -2.29
CA LYS A 227 10.13 -1.03 -1.60
C LYS A 227 10.89 0.28 -1.77
N SER A 228 11.75 0.58 -0.79
CA SER A 228 12.70 1.68 -0.84
C SER A 228 14.09 1.19 -0.44
N ILE A 229 15.13 1.79 -0.98
CA ILE A 229 16.52 1.34 -0.82
C ILE A 229 17.32 2.43 -0.11
N PHE A 230 18.03 2.02 0.93
CA PHE A 230 19.03 2.82 1.62
C PHE A 230 20.42 2.26 1.33
N HIS A 231 21.29 3.08 0.74
CA HIS A 231 22.68 2.73 0.50
C HIS A 231 23.53 3.15 1.69
N TYR A 232 24.02 2.17 2.45
CA TYR A 232 24.91 2.42 3.56
C TYR A 232 26.37 2.24 3.14
N GLN A 233 27.18 3.26 3.40
CA GLN A 233 28.63 3.16 3.37
C GLN A 233 29.12 3.13 4.81
N THR A 234 30.05 2.23 5.13
CA THR A 234 30.69 2.21 6.44
C THR A 234 31.39 3.55 6.67
N PRO A 235 31.20 4.22 7.82
CA PRO A 235 31.97 5.42 8.14
C PRO A 235 33.44 5.05 8.07
N GLU A 236 34.22 5.84 7.33
CA GLU A 236 35.67 5.68 7.32
C GLU A 236 36.13 5.72 8.78
N LEU A 237 36.73 4.61 9.23
CA LEU A 237 37.47 4.60 10.47
C LEU A 237 38.61 5.59 10.25
N ASN A 238 38.40 6.85 10.60
CA ASN A 238 39.49 7.78 10.84
C ASN A 238 40.27 7.16 11.99
N VAL A 239 41.20 6.27 11.66
CA VAL A 239 42.27 5.86 12.55
C VAL A 239 42.97 7.17 12.84
N MET A 240 42.60 7.78 13.96
CA MET A 240 43.31 8.92 14.51
C MET A 240 44.68 8.37 14.85
N LEU A 241 45.58 8.42 13.87
CA LEU A 241 46.98 8.11 14.04
C LEU A 241 47.47 9.18 15.00
N PHE A 242 47.50 8.87 16.29
CA PHE A 242 48.08 9.73 17.30
C PHE A 242 49.51 9.97 16.84
N PRO A 243 49.90 11.20 16.44
CA PRO A 243 51.28 11.44 16.07
C PRO A 243 52.11 11.10 17.29
N GLU A 244 53.11 10.23 17.13
CA GLU A 244 54.05 9.87 18.20
C GLU A 244 54.54 11.16 18.87
N PRO A 245 54.76 11.21 20.19
CA PRO A 245 55.08 12.46 20.85
C PRO A 245 56.57 12.77 20.69
N TRP A 246 57.00 13.17 19.47
CA TRP A 246 58.37 13.59 19.17
C TRP A 246 58.88 14.65 20.15
N PHE A 247 57.99 15.52 20.64
CA PHE A 247 58.29 16.50 21.68
C PHE A 247 58.70 15.87 23.02
N LEU A 248 58.08 14.76 23.44
CA LEU A 248 58.47 14.05 24.66
C LEU A 248 59.82 13.38 24.48
N TYR A 249 60.08 12.75 23.34
CA TYR A 249 61.39 12.15 23.05
C TYR A 249 62.50 13.21 22.96
N GLY A 250 62.23 14.34 22.30
CA GLY A 250 63.15 15.46 22.22
C GLY A 250 63.48 16.06 23.59
N ALA A 251 62.46 16.27 24.44
CA ALA A 251 62.66 16.75 25.80
C ALA A 251 63.45 15.76 26.66
N LEU A 252 63.19 14.46 26.53
CA LEU A 252 63.87 13.42 27.30
C LEU A 252 65.35 13.26 26.90
N LEU A 253 65.69 13.48 25.63
CA LEU A 253 67.06 13.45 25.12
C LEU A 253 67.84 14.74 25.39
N LEU A 254 67.16 15.88 25.54
CA LEU A 254 67.79 17.15 25.91
C LEU A 254 68.39 17.13 27.32
N VAL A 255 67.75 16.45 28.28
CA VAL A 255 68.23 16.35 29.67
C VAL A 255 69.62 15.70 29.79
N PRO A 256 69.89 14.50 29.25
CA PRO A 256 71.22 13.91 29.32
C PRO A 256 72.26 14.73 28.53
N PHE A 257 71.85 15.40 27.44
CA PHE A 257 72.76 16.23 26.65
C PHE A 257 73.21 17.49 27.42
N THR A 258 72.28 18.16 28.12
CA THR A 258 72.61 19.33 28.93
C THR A 258 73.45 18.97 30.16
N ILE A 259 73.17 17.82 30.79
CA ILE A 259 73.98 17.29 31.91
C ILE A 259 75.41 16.97 31.43
N LEU A 260 75.56 16.29 30.29
CA LEU A 260 76.87 15.98 29.73
C LEU A 260 77.67 17.25 29.41
N LEU A 261 77.02 18.24 28.79
CA LEU A 261 77.65 19.51 28.46
C LEU A 261 78.13 20.25 29.72
N ALA A 262 77.32 20.26 30.78
CA ALA A 262 77.67 20.87 32.06
C ALA A 262 78.85 20.17 32.75
N LEU A 263 78.92 18.83 32.68
CA LEU A 263 80.05 18.07 33.22
C LEU A 263 81.34 18.34 32.44
N ILE A 264 81.26 18.44 31.11
CA ILE A 264 82.42 18.75 30.25
C ILE A 264 82.93 20.17 30.53
N THR A 265 82.04 21.16 30.63
CA THR A 265 82.45 22.55 30.94
C THR A 265 83.07 22.66 32.33
N ALA A 266 82.52 21.97 33.33
CA ALA A 266 83.13 21.89 34.66
C ALA A 266 84.53 21.25 34.59
N LEU A 267 84.68 20.11 33.92
CA LEU A 267 85.98 19.43 33.76
C LEU A 267 87.02 20.29 33.03
N LEU A 268 86.60 21.10 32.05
CA LEU A 268 87.49 22.03 31.35
C LEU A 268 87.90 23.21 32.24
N MET A 269 87.02 23.72 33.09
CA MET A 269 87.36 24.76 34.07
C MET A 269 88.29 24.26 35.17
N TYR A 270 88.20 22.99 35.57
CA TYR A 270 89.11 22.37 36.54
C TYR A 270 90.49 21.99 35.98
N ARG A 271 90.69 22.08 34.66
CA ARG A 271 91.96 21.75 33.97
C ARG A 271 92.74 22.97 33.48
N CYS A 272 92.38 24.17 33.94
CA CYS A 272 93.17 25.40 33.79
C CYS A 272 93.79 25.83 35.12
#